data_AF-A0A8T9Q5B5-F1
#
_entry.id   AF-A0A8T9Q5B5-F1
#
_cell.length_a   1.000
_cell.length_b   1.000
_cell.length_c   1.000
_cell.angle_alpha   90.00
_cell.angle_beta   90.00
_cell.angle_gamma   90.00
#
_symmetry.space_group_name_H-M   'P 1'
#
loop_
_entity.id
_entity.type
_entity.pdbx_description
1 polymer ?
#
loop_
_entity_poly.entity_id
_entity_poly.type
_entity_poly.pdbx_seq_one_letter_code
_entity_poly.pdbx_strand_id
1 'polypeptide(L)'
;MREQQLQSILRHMPAGIATLLGPELRYGFVNEAMQALLGGDTPEGQPLANHLGVLAADLLEVMQQVYKSGRPYVAKAYALPLLDAAGARPRLATLT
;
A
#
# COMPACT_ATOMS: atom_id res chain seq x y z
N MET A 1 9.90 2.75 25.32
CA MET A 1 8.99 1.61 25.54
C MET A 1 7.69 1.70 24.73
N ARG A 2 6.89 2.77 24.82
CA ARG A 2 5.59 2.83 24.10
C ARG A 2 5.70 2.71 22.58
N GLU A 3 6.69 3.36 21.97
CA GLU A 3 6.86 3.36 20.50
C GLU A 3 7.23 1.96 19.96
N GLN A 4 8.12 1.25 20.64
CA GLN A 4 8.48 -0.13 20.28
C GLN A 4 7.30 -1.10 20.43
N GLN A 5 6.48 -0.92 21.46
CA GLN A 5 5.28 -1.72 21.65
C GLN A 5 4.25 -1.46 20.55
N LEU A 6 4.04 -0.19 20.17
CA LEU A 6 3.17 0.17 19.05
C LEU A 6 3.67 -0.43 17.74
N GLN A 7 4.95 -0.28 17.43
CA GLN A 7 5.55 -0.88 16.23
C GLN A 7 5.38 -2.40 16.20
N SER A 8 5.57 -3.07 17.34
CA SER A 8 5.37 -4.53 17.44
C SER A 8 3.91 -4.93 17.16
N ILE A 9 2.94 -4.18 17.68
CA ILE A 9 1.51 -4.42 17.42
C ILE A 9 1.19 -4.22 15.93
N LEU A 10 1.62 -3.10 15.35
CA LEU A 10 1.35 -2.77 13.94
C LEU A 10 2.01 -3.78 12.99
N ARG A 11 3.21 -4.27 13.33
CA ARG A 11 3.94 -5.26 12.54
C ARG A 11 3.19 -6.58 12.39
N HIS A 12 2.58 -7.07 13.48
CA HIS A 12 1.87 -8.36 13.50
C HIS A 12 0.36 -8.25 13.30
N MET A 13 -0.17 -7.06 13.01
CA MET A 13 -1.61 -6.87 12.77
C MET A 13 -2.04 -7.60 11.49
N PRO A 14 -3.16 -8.35 11.49
CA PRO A 14 -3.66 -9.09 10.33
C PRO A 14 -4.37 -8.17 9.31
N ALA A 15 -3.91 -6.94 9.16
CA ALA A 15 -4.41 -5.96 8.20
C ALA A 15 -3.23 -5.16 7.65
N GLY A 16 -3.25 -4.84 6.35
CA GLY A 16 -2.18 -4.09 5.71
C GLY A 16 -2.11 -2.66 6.22
N ILE A 17 -0.95 -2.26 6.73
CA ILE A 17 -0.67 -0.90 7.20
C ILE A 17 0.56 -0.37 6.48
N ALA A 18 0.44 0.83 5.92
CA ALA A 18 1.57 1.66 5.52
C ALA A 18 1.39 3.09 6.04
N THR A 19 2.48 3.71 6.48
CA THR A 19 2.53 5.15 6.78
C THR A 19 3.27 5.85 5.67
N LEU A 20 2.75 6.99 5.21
CA LEU A 20 3.34 7.82 4.17
C LEU A 20 3.67 9.20 4.73
N LEU A 21 4.86 9.70 4.44
CA LEU A 21 5.45 10.90 5.03
C LEU A 21 5.71 11.97 3.97
N GLY A 22 5.35 13.21 4.31
CA GLY A 22 5.58 14.38 3.47
C GLY A 22 4.71 14.44 2.20
N PRO A 23 4.85 15.52 1.42
CA PRO A 23 4.05 15.75 0.20
C PRO A 23 4.38 14.75 -0.92
N GLU A 24 5.53 14.10 -0.84
CA GLU A 24 5.99 13.08 -1.79
C GLU A 24 5.51 11.68 -1.42
N LEU A 25 4.76 11.54 -0.32
CA LEU A 25 4.20 10.29 0.17
C LEU A 25 5.27 9.19 0.29
N ARG A 26 6.35 9.48 1.03
CA ARG A 26 7.44 8.51 1.22
C ARG A 26 7.05 7.46 2.25
N TYR A 27 7.37 6.19 2.01
CA TYR A 27 7.11 5.13 2.99
C TYR A 27 7.87 5.40 4.29
N GLY A 28 7.15 5.49 5.41
CA GLY A 28 7.73 5.62 6.76
C GLY A 28 7.63 4.34 7.60
N PHE A 29 6.65 3.49 7.29
CA PHE A 29 6.46 2.18 7.91
C PHE A 29 5.59 1.34 6.98
N VAL A 30 5.87 0.05 6.87
CA VAL A 30 5.04 -0.92 6.15
C VAL A 30 5.06 -2.23 6.94
N ASN A 31 3.89 -2.78 7.27
CA ASN A 31 3.83 -4.09 7.93
C ASN A 31 3.86 -5.26 6.95
N GLU A 32 4.06 -6.46 7.48
CA GLU A 32 4.22 -7.69 6.68
C GLU A 32 2.99 -7.99 5.82
N ALA A 33 1.79 -7.77 6.36
CA ALA A 33 0.54 -7.94 5.63
C ALA A 33 0.45 -6.99 4.41
N MET A 34 0.90 -5.74 4.54
CA MET A 34 0.94 -4.80 3.42
C MET A 34 2.03 -5.15 2.40
N GLN A 35 3.22 -5.59 2.85
CA GLN A 35 4.29 -6.03 1.94
C GLN A 35 3.83 -7.21 1.06
N ALA A 36 3.09 -8.16 1.64
CA ALA A 36 2.50 -9.27 0.89
C ALA A 36 1.49 -8.80 -0.18
N LEU A 37 0.68 -7.77 0.13
CA LEU A 37 -0.24 -7.17 -0.84
C LEU A 37 0.48 -6.40 -1.94
N LEU A 38 1.60 -5.75 -1.61
CA LEU A 38 2.41 -4.96 -2.55
C LEU A 38 3.38 -5.83 -3.38
N GLY A 39 3.47 -7.13 -3.13
CA GLY A 39 4.29 -8.06 -3.90
C GLY A 39 5.79 -8.00 -3.61
N GLY A 40 6.21 -7.51 -2.44
CA GLY A 40 7.62 -7.53 -2.03
C GLY A 40 8.05 -6.44 -1.06
N ASP A 41 9.37 -6.34 -0.86
CA ASP A 41 9.98 -5.36 0.04
C ASP A 41 9.78 -3.94 -0.48
N THR A 42 8.98 -3.18 0.25
CA THR A 42 8.78 -1.76 0.02
C THR A 42 9.79 -0.99 0.87
N PRO A 43 10.80 -0.32 0.28
CA PRO A 43 11.85 0.32 1.06
C PRO A 43 11.33 1.59 1.75
N GLU A 44 11.63 1.73 3.03
CA GLU A 44 11.40 2.98 3.76
C GLU A 44 12.17 4.15 3.10
N GLY A 45 11.58 5.33 3.14
CA GLY A 45 12.12 6.57 2.54
C GLY A 45 11.87 6.71 1.04
N GLN A 46 11.49 5.64 0.34
CA GLN A 46 11.17 5.73 -1.10
C GLN A 46 9.81 6.40 -1.32
N PRO A 47 9.67 7.26 -2.34
CA PRO A 47 8.38 7.80 -2.75
C PRO A 47 7.42 6.70 -3.18
N LEU A 48 6.16 6.80 -2.77
CA LEU A 48 5.09 5.91 -3.24
C LEU A 48 5.04 5.81 -4.77
N ALA A 49 5.30 6.93 -5.45
CA ALA A 49 5.33 7.04 -6.91
C ALA A 49 6.29 6.05 -7.60
N ASN A 50 7.37 5.63 -6.92
CA ASN A 50 8.36 4.70 -7.47
C ASN A 50 7.91 3.24 -7.40
N HIS A 51 6.87 2.94 -6.62
CA HIS A 51 6.36 1.60 -6.37
C HIS A 51 4.93 1.42 -6.90
N LEU A 52 4.50 2.27 -7.84
CA LEU A 52 3.16 2.31 -8.42
C LEU A 52 2.75 1.08 -9.23
N GLY A 53 3.59 0.03 -9.32
CA GLY A 53 3.25 -1.19 -10.05
C GLY A 53 1.88 -1.79 -9.65
N VAL A 54 1.49 -1.67 -8.36
CA VAL A 54 0.22 -2.18 -7.79
C VAL A 54 -0.85 -1.11 -7.64
N LEU A 55 -0.46 0.16 -7.48
CA LEU A 55 -1.40 1.21 -7.06
C LEU A 55 -1.85 1.99 -8.28
N ALA A 56 -3.14 1.88 -8.61
CA ALA A 56 -3.72 2.61 -9.71
C ALA A 56 -3.59 4.14 -9.49
N ALA A 57 -3.42 4.90 -10.57
CA ALA A 57 -3.08 6.33 -10.53
C ALA A 57 -4.13 7.18 -9.78
N ASP A 58 -5.39 6.75 -9.80
CA ASP A 58 -6.49 7.33 -9.05
C ASP A 58 -6.31 7.19 -7.52
N LEU A 59 -5.75 6.08 -7.04
CA LEU A 59 -5.46 5.91 -5.62
C LEU A 59 -4.36 6.87 -5.14
N LEU A 60 -3.36 7.14 -5.98
CA LEU A 60 -2.32 8.11 -5.66
C LEU A 60 -2.90 9.51 -5.51
N GLU A 61 -3.84 9.89 -6.38
CA GLU A 61 -4.54 11.18 -6.27
C GLU A 61 -5.34 11.27 -4.98
N VAL A 62 -6.08 10.21 -4.63
CA VAL A 62 -6.82 10.13 -3.36
C VAL A 62 -5.88 10.29 -2.16
N MET A 63 -4.74 9.61 -2.15
CA MET A 63 -3.75 9.72 -1.06
C MET A 63 -3.19 11.15 -0.95
N GLN A 64 -2.93 11.82 -2.08
CA GLN A 64 -2.51 13.22 -2.08
C GLN A 64 -3.61 14.17 -1.56
N GLN A 65 -4.87 13.92 -1.91
CA GLN A 65 -6.02 14.68 -1.40
C GLN A 65 -6.17 14.51 0.11
N VAL A 66 -6.06 13.28 0.62
CA VAL A 66 -6.07 12.99 2.06
C VAL A 66 -4.93 13.74 2.76
N TYR A 67 -3.71 13.72 2.22
CA TYR A 67 -2.57 14.44 2.78
C TYR A 67 -2.79 15.96 2.82
N LYS A 68 -3.27 16.55 1.72
CA LYS A 68 -3.48 18.01 1.61
C LYS A 68 -4.64 18.51 2.47
N SER A 69 -5.72 17.74 2.56
CA SER A 69 -6.96 18.17 3.21
C SER A 69 -7.10 17.71 4.66
N GLY A 70 -6.34 16.69 5.07
CA GLY A 70 -6.51 15.99 6.34
C GLY A 70 -7.82 15.20 6.46
N ARG A 71 -8.63 15.13 5.39
CA ARG A 71 -9.91 14.42 5.40
C ARG A 71 -9.68 12.95 5.02
N PRO A 72 -10.13 11.99 5.85
CA PRO A 72 -9.92 10.57 5.56
C PRO A 72 -10.77 10.12 4.37
N TYR A 73 -10.25 9.14 3.63
CA TYR A 73 -10.97 8.41 2.60
C TYR A 73 -11.06 6.93 2.99
N VAL A 74 -12.25 6.34 2.84
CA VAL A 74 -12.52 4.93 3.16
C VAL A 74 -13.29 4.30 2.00
N ALA A 75 -12.77 3.20 1.46
CA ALA A 75 -13.44 2.39 0.45
C ALA A 75 -13.80 1.02 1.02
N LYS A 76 -14.98 0.49 0.65
CA LYS A 76 -15.38 -0.88 1.03
C LYS A 76 -14.59 -1.95 0.29
N ALA A 77 -14.25 -1.67 -0.96
CA ALA A 77 -13.41 -2.50 -1.80
C ALA A 77 -12.68 -1.58 -2.78
N TYR A 78 -11.46 -1.96 -3.14
CA TYR A 78 -10.67 -1.30 -4.17
C TYR A 78 -10.03 -2.38 -5.04
N ALA A 79 -10.22 -2.29 -6.35
CA ALA A 79 -9.63 -3.24 -7.28
C ALA A 79 -8.14 -2.92 -7.43
N LEU A 80 -7.27 -3.81 -6.95
CA LEU A 80 -5.84 -3.74 -7.23
C LEU A 80 -5.54 -4.63 -8.44
N PRO A 81 -4.79 -4.14 -9.45
CA PRO A 81 -4.25 -5.01 -10.48
C PRO A 81 -3.36 -6.06 -9.82
N LEU A 82 -3.65 -7.34 -10.08
CA LEU A 82 -2.84 -8.44 -9.57
C LEU A 82 -1.46 -8.38 -10.24
N LEU A 83 -0.41 -8.26 -9.43
CA LEU A 83 0.95 -8.52 -9.91
C LEU A 83 1.11 -10.02 -10.05
N ASP A 84 1.09 -10.53 -11.29
CA ASP A 84 1.62 -11.86 -11.53
C ASP A 84 3.12 -11.83 -11.21
N ALA A 85 3.55 -12.68 -10.26
CA ALA A 85 4.96 -12.87 -9.90
C ALA A 85 5.84 -13.34 -11.08
N ALA A 86 5.25 -13.57 -12.25
CA ALA A 86 5.93 -13.75 -13.52
C ALA A 86 5.16 -12.94 -14.56
N GLY A 87 5.69 -11.81 -15.02
CA GLY A 87 5.05 -11.02 -16.05
C GLY A 87 4.73 -11.86 -17.30
N ALA A 88 3.48 -12.31 -17.46
CA ALA A 88 2.91 -12.82 -18.70
C ALA A 88 1.42 -13.21 -18.56
N ARG A 89 0.57 -12.27 -18.97
CA ARG A 89 -0.81 -12.40 -19.50
C ARG A 89 -1.95 -12.55 -18.48
N PRO A 90 -3.03 -11.73 -18.62
CA PRO A 90 -4.25 -11.92 -17.85
C PRO A 90 -4.90 -13.24 -18.26
N ARG A 91 -4.91 -14.22 -17.35
CA ARG A 91 -5.71 -15.43 -17.54
C ARG A 91 -7.15 -15.10 -17.14
N LEU A 92 -7.98 -14.81 -18.14
CA LEU A 92 -9.44 -14.83 -17.98
C LEU A 92 -9.83 -16.24 -17.53
N ALA A 93 -10.16 -16.39 -16.25
CA ALA A 93 -10.78 -17.60 -15.74
C ALA A 93 -12.24 -17.58 -16.20
N THR A 94 -12.53 -18.27 -17.31
CA THR A 94 -13.90 -18.63 -17.67
C THR A 94 -14.40 -19.61 -16.62
N LEU A 95 -15.36 -19.20 -15.78
CA LEU A 95 -16.15 -20.16 -15.00
C LEU A 95 -16.96 -21.01 -15.98
N THR A 96 -16.73 -22.33 -15.97
CA THR A 96 -17.70 -23.32 -16.48
C THR A 96 -18.21 -24.12 -15.29
#